data_AF-A0A6J5GWP0-F1
#
_entry.id   AF-A0A6J5GWP0-F1
#
_cell.length_a   1.000
_cell.length_b   1.000
_cell.length_c   1.000
_cell.angle_alpha   90.00
_cell.angle_beta   90.00
_cell.angle_gamma   90.00
#
_symmetry.space_group_name_H-M   'P 1'
#
loop_
_entity.id
_entity.type
_entity.pdbx_description
1 polymer ?
#
loop_
_entity_poly.entity_id
_entity_poly.type
_entity_poly.pdbx_seq_one_letter_code
_entity_poly.pdbx_strand_id
1 'polypeptide(L)' 'MTDHPETDLDPDADPDKLKGPGGMTLRQIHEQVQKSVERDREAHHSFVPQQSRWQRWVRYVWGRSGRR' A
#
# COMPACT_ATOMS: atom_id res chain seq x y z
N MET A 1 23.70 7.61 -26.61
CA MET A 1 22.98 8.54 -25.71
C MET A 1 22.01 7.69 -24.92
N THR A 2 22.38 7.32 -23.69
CA THR A 2 21.54 6.56 -22.77
C THR A 2 21.04 7.53 -21.72
N ASP A 3 19.82 8.01 -21.89
CA ASP A 3 19.09 8.79 -20.88
C ASP A 3 18.62 7.83 -19.78
N HIS A 4 19.44 7.69 -18.74
CA HIS A 4 18.98 7.18 -17.46
C HIS A 4 18.37 8.37 -16.71
N PRO A 5 17.07 8.36 -16.35
CA PRO A 5 16.58 9.32 -15.37
C PRO A 5 17.11 8.85 -14.00
N GLU A 6 18.27 9.39 -13.62
CA GLU A 6 18.67 9.49 -12.22
C GLU A 6 17.50 10.10 -11.47
N THR A 7 16.91 9.27 -10.63
CA THR A 7 15.88 9.66 -9.70
C THR A 7 16.60 10.41 -8.58
N ASP A 8 16.89 11.69 -8.82
CA ASP A 8 17.30 12.66 -7.82
C ASP A 8 16.15 12.84 -6.81
N LEU A 9 16.03 11.89 -5.89
CA LEU A 9 15.29 12.10 -4.65
C LEU A 9 16.26 12.78 -3.69
N ASP A 10 16.41 14.09 -3.87
CA ASP A 10 17.02 14.97 -2.88
C ASP A 10 16.37 14.69 -1.51
N PRO A 11 17.13 14.28 -0.48
CA PRO A 11 16.59 14.08 0.87
C PRO A 11 16.12 15.39 1.51
N ASP A 12 16.46 16.53 0.91
CA ASP A 12 16.07 17.90 1.26
C ASP A 12 14.92 18.44 0.38
N ALA A 13 14.32 17.61 -0.48
CA ALA A 13 13.13 17.97 -1.23
C ALA A 13 11.95 18.11 -0.26
N ASP A 14 11.80 19.31 0.29
CA ASP A 14 10.76 19.73 1.22
C ASP A 14 9.41 19.08 0.85
N PRO A 15 8.87 18.18 1.69
CA PRO A 15 7.70 17.37 1.37
C PRO A 15 6.42 18.21 1.20
N ASP A 16 6.47 19.50 1.57
CA ASP A 16 5.42 20.48 1.31
C ASP A 16 5.50 21.12 -0.09
N LYS A 17 6.65 21.02 -0.77
CA LYS A 17 6.86 21.50 -2.15
C LYS A 17 6.57 20.42 -3.19
N LEU A 18 6.64 19.14 -2.79
CA LEU A 18 6.25 18.00 -3.62
C LEU A 18 4.73 17.83 -3.61
N LYS A 19 4.09 18.34 -4.66
CA LYS A 19 2.64 18.23 -4.89
C LYS A 19 2.32 16.99 -5.72
N GLY A 20 1.49 16.11 -5.17
CA GLY A 20 0.90 14.97 -5.85
C GLY A 20 -0.40 15.31 -6.60
N PRO A 21 -1.08 14.31 -7.16
CA PRO A 21 -2.33 14.50 -7.90
C PRO A 21 -3.39 15.22 -7.04
N GLY A 22 -4.09 16.20 -7.63
CA GLY A 22 -5.09 17.01 -6.91
C GLY A 22 -4.52 18.15 -6.06
N GLY A 23 -3.21 18.41 -6.11
CA GLY A 23 -2.58 19.54 -5.41
C GLY A 23 -2.27 19.28 -3.93
N MET A 24 -2.43 18.04 -3.46
CA MET A 24 -2.04 17.62 -2.11
C MET A 24 -0.52 17.49 -1.99
N THR A 25 0.04 17.86 -0.84
CA THR A 25 1.46 17.62 -0.58
C THR A 25 1.73 16.14 -0.28
N LEU A 26 2.95 15.67 -0.54
CA LEU A 26 3.35 14.31 -0.21
C LEU A 26 3.13 14.00 1.28
N ARG A 27 3.34 14.99 2.15
CA ARG A 27 3.04 14.90 3.59
C ARG A 27 1.56 14.62 3.86
N GLN A 28 0.66 15.37 3.22
CA GLN A 28 -0.79 15.18 3.38
C GLN A 28 -1.25 13.80 2.91
N ILE A 29 -0.71 13.34 1.77
CA ILE A 29 -1.00 12.00 1.25
C ILE A 29 -0.54 10.94 2.25
N HIS A 30 0.67 11.08 2.80
CA HIS A 30 1.20 10.16 3.80
C HIS A 30 0.32 10.10 5.07
N GLU A 31 -0.10 11.26 5.60
CA GLU A 31 -0.99 11.32 6.76
C GLU A 31 -2.36 10.68 6.49
N GLN A 32 -2.92 10.92 5.30
CA GLN A 32 -4.21 10.32 4.93
C GLN A 32 -4.11 8.80 4.79
N VAL A 33 -3.02 8.31 4.18
CA VAL A 33 -2.74 6.88 4.07
C VAL A 33 -2.56 6.28 5.47
N GLN A 34 -1.78 6.92 6.35
CA GLN A 34 -1.56 6.44 7.72
C GLN A 34 -2.89 6.35 8.50
N LYS A 35 -3.74 7.37 8.43
CA LYS A 35 -5.08 7.35 9.04
C LYS A 35 -5.97 6.26 8.44
N SER A 36 -5.86 5.98 7.14
CA SER A 36 -6.63 4.92 6.50
C SER A 36 -6.18 3.53 6.94
N VAL A 37 -4.87 3.32 7.05
CA VAL A 37 -4.29 2.06 7.52
C VAL A 37 -4.66 1.80 8.99
N GLU A 38 -4.61 2.82 9.84
CA GLU A 38 -5.01 2.65 11.25
C GLU A 38 -6.49 2.28 11.38
N ARG A 39 -7.37 2.95 10.63
CA ARG A 39 -8.80 2.60 10.59
C ARG A 39 -9.03 1.17 10.12
N ASP A 40 -8.32 0.76 9.08
CA ASP A 40 -8.42 -0.58 8.51
C ASP A 40 -7.93 -1.63 9.54
N ARG A 41 -6.85 -1.33 10.26
CA ARG A 41 -6.33 -2.15 11.34
C ARG A 41 -7.32 -2.29 12.50
N GLU A 42 -7.92 -1.19 12.96
CA GLU A 42 -8.95 -1.20 14.01
C GLU A 42 -10.18 -2.01 13.60
N ALA A 43 -10.59 -1.90 12.34
CA ALA A 43 -11.65 -2.72 11.77
C ALA A 43 -11.22 -4.19 11.73
N HIS A 44 -10.00 -4.51 11.32
CA HIS A 44 -9.49 -5.88 11.30
C HIS A 44 -9.36 -6.53 12.69
N HIS A 45 -9.05 -5.77 13.74
CA HIS A 45 -8.96 -6.28 15.11
C HIS A 45 -10.32 -6.60 15.75
N SER A 46 -11.40 -5.95 15.29
CA SER A 46 -12.75 -6.14 15.81
C SER A 46 -13.52 -7.27 15.10
N PHE A 47 -13.07 -7.68 13.92
CA PHE A 47 -13.67 -8.76 13.16
C PHE A 47 -12.96 -10.08 13.46
N VAL A 48 -13.64 -10.98 14.17
CA VAL A 48 -13.29 -12.41 14.18
C VAL A 48 -13.15 -12.82 12.70
N PRO A 49 -11.99 -13.33 12.24
CA PRO A 49 -11.75 -13.53 10.82
C PRO A 49 -12.68 -14.64 10.32
N GLN A 50 -13.86 -14.25 9.82
CA GLN A 50 -14.70 -15.13 9.02
C GLN A 50 -13.88 -15.50 7.80
N GLN A 51 -13.40 -16.75 7.76
CA GLN A 51 -12.58 -17.25 6.66
C GLN A 51 -13.24 -16.90 5.33
N SER A 52 -12.62 -15.97 4.60
CA SER A 52 -13.24 -15.42 3.40
C SER A 52 -13.24 -16.49 2.31
N ARG A 53 -14.30 -16.50 1.49
CA ARG A 53 -14.39 -17.41 0.32
C ARG A 53 -13.18 -17.27 -0.61
N TRP A 54 -12.57 -16.09 -0.62
CA TRP A 54 -11.34 -15.76 -1.34
C TRP A 54 -10.10 -16.46 -0.77
N GLN A 55 -9.90 -16.46 0.56
CA GLN A 55 -8.81 -17.22 1.19
C GLN A 55 -8.92 -18.72 0.86
N ARG A 56 -10.15 -19.25 0.81
CA ARG A 56 -10.40 -20.65 0.43
C ARG A 56 -10.08 -20.91 -1.05
N TRP A 57 -10.38 -19.96 -1.93
CA TRP A 57 -10.02 -20.02 -3.36
C TRP A 57 -8.51 -19.95 -3.58
N VAL A 58 -7.81 -19.01 -2.93
CA VAL A 58 -6.34 -18.92 -2.97
C VAL A 58 -5.72 -20.23 -2.51
N ARG A 59 -6.21 -20.81 -1.40
CA ARG A 59 -5.72 -22.11 -0.92
C ARG A 59 -6.01 -23.27 -1.89
N TYR A 60 -7.08 -23.19 -2.68
CA TYR A 60 -7.40 -24.20 -3.70
C TYR A 60 -6.52 -24.06 -4.94
N VAL A 61 -6.30 -22.84 -5.43
CA VAL A 61 -5.46 -22.54 -6.60
C VAL A 61 -3.99 -22.88 -6.31
N TRP A 62 -3.48 -22.50 -5.14
CA TRP A 62 -2.07 -22.68 -4.78
C TRP A 62 -1.79 -23.95 -3.97
N GLY A 63 -2.79 -24.56 -3.34
CA GLY A 63 -2.65 -25.81 -2.58
C GLY A 63 -2.82 -27.09 -3.41
N ARG A 64 -3.27 -26.98 -4.67
CA ARG A 64 -3.35 -28.12 -5.60
C ARG A 64 -2.05 -28.40 -6.36
N SER A 65 -1.06 -27.50 -6.31
CA SER A 65 0.24 -27.67 -7.00
C SER A 65 1.35 -28.32 -6.16
N GLY A 66 1.11 -28.65 -4.88
CA GLY A 66 2.15 -29.08 -3.94
C GLY A 66 2.16 -30.56 -3.52
N ARG A 67 1.40 -31.45 -4.17
CA ARG A 67 1.59 -32.91 -4.04
C ARG A 67 2.09 -33.47 -5.36
N ARG A 68 3.40 -33.40 -5.57
CA ARG A 68 4.22 -34.33 -6.35
C ARG A 68 5.68 -34.08 -6.03
#